data_AF-A0A7W0G8G7-F1
#
_entry.id   AF-A0A7W0G8G7-F1
#
_cell.length_a   1.000
_cell.length_b   1.000
_cell.length_c   1.000
_cell.angle_alpha   90.00
_cell.angle_beta   90.00
_cell.angle_gamma   90.00
#
_symmetry.space_group_name_H-M   'P 1'
#
loop_
_entity.id
_entity.type
_entity.pdbx_description
1 polymer ?
#
loop_
_entity_poly.entity_id
_entity_poly.type
_entity_poly.pdbx_seq_one_letter_code
_entity_poly.pdbx_strand_id
1 'polypeptide(L)'
;MTAVAAWTGEIEELADDLDAAERAYREGLERAARAGDRSGLVWASYNLGRVLDARGAHDDASGLFPVPNHEPAETALPNHEAAETAFDGVVWRSARARELARRGRIDEAVRLAREAVMRSEGSDNLRLRCEGLEDLVHIMRAAGRPSEAIPALEDLVRVRERKGEPVAAAKARSLLDQLKTTAVA
;
A
#
# COMPACT_ATOMS: atom_id res chain seq x y z
N MET A 1 -12.21 19.51 3.22
CA MET A 1 -13.23 18.53 2.76
C MET A 1 -12.66 17.38 1.92
N THR A 2 -11.36 17.36 1.60
CA THR A 2 -10.63 16.26 0.94
C THR A 2 -10.55 14.98 1.78
N ALA A 3 -10.54 15.09 3.12
CA ALA A 3 -10.43 13.95 4.03
C ALA A 3 -11.63 12.99 4.03
N VAL A 4 -12.84 13.46 3.68
CA VAL A 4 -14.07 12.64 3.78
C VAL A 4 -14.09 11.53 2.72
N ALA A 5 -13.70 11.85 1.48
CA ALA A 5 -13.64 10.87 0.39
C ALA A 5 -12.59 9.78 0.62
N ALA A 6 -11.47 10.17 1.26
CA ALA A 6 -10.40 9.26 1.63
C ALA A 6 -10.85 8.25 2.70
N TRP A 7 -11.59 8.70 3.71
CA TRP A 7 -12.11 7.80 4.74
C TRP A 7 -13.21 6.87 4.22
N THR A 8 -13.98 7.30 3.22
CA THR A 8 -14.99 6.44 2.61
C THR A 8 -14.37 5.23 1.92
N GLY A 9 -13.31 5.39 1.11
CA GLY A 9 -12.68 4.25 0.43
C GLY A 9 -12.13 3.18 1.40
N GLU A 10 -11.48 3.62 2.49
CA GLU A 10 -10.93 2.72 3.51
C GLU A 10 -12.02 1.99 4.30
N ILE A 11 -13.15 2.65 4.57
CA ILE A 11 -14.32 2.02 5.22
C ILE A 11 -14.91 0.92 4.32
N GLU A 12 -15.04 1.18 3.02
CA GLU A 12 -15.58 0.20 2.09
C GLU A 12 -14.62 -0.99 1.89
N GLU A 13 -13.29 -0.77 1.86
CA GLU A 13 -12.29 -1.86 1.91
C GLU A 13 -12.45 -2.71 3.19
N LEU A 14 -12.66 -2.08 4.35
CA LEU A 14 -12.92 -2.79 5.60
C LEU A 14 -14.24 -3.59 5.55
N ALA A 15 -15.24 -3.07 4.84
CA ALA A 15 -16.54 -3.69 4.59
C ALA A 15 -16.53 -4.74 3.47
N ASP A 16 -15.40 -4.96 2.79
CA ASP A 16 -15.25 -5.88 1.65
C ASP A 16 -16.04 -5.44 0.38
N ASP A 17 -16.49 -4.19 0.32
CA ASP A 17 -17.14 -3.60 -0.86
C ASP A 17 -16.10 -2.90 -1.75
N LEU A 18 -15.37 -3.71 -2.53
CA LEU A 18 -14.34 -3.22 -3.44
C LEU A 18 -14.90 -2.31 -4.55
N ASP A 19 -16.17 -2.47 -4.92
CA ASP A 19 -16.85 -1.64 -5.90
C ASP A 19 -17.08 -0.22 -5.37
N ALA A 20 -17.53 -0.10 -4.11
CA ALA A 20 -17.70 1.18 -3.45
C ALA A 20 -16.35 1.84 -3.15
N ALA A 21 -15.34 1.06 -2.74
CA ALA A 21 -13.98 1.55 -2.53
C ALA A 21 -13.40 2.16 -3.81
N GLU A 22 -13.52 1.47 -4.95
CA GLU A 22 -13.04 1.94 -6.25
C GLU A 22 -13.68 3.27 -6.66
N ARG A 23 -15.00 3.40 -6.50
CA ARG A 23 -15.72 4.66 -6.79
C ARG A 23 -15.22 5.80 -5.90
N ALA A 24 -15.06 5.54 -4.60
CA ALA A 24 -14.57 6.54 -3.65
C ALA A 24 -13.15 7.01 -3.99
N TYR A 25 -12.25 6.09 -4.36
CA TYR A 25 -10.87 6.45 -4.73
C TYR A 25 -10.81 7.22 -6.06
N ARG A 26 -11.61 6.87 -7.07
CA ARG A 26 -11.70 7.67 -8.31
C ARG A 26 -12.19 9.08 -8.04
N GLU A 27 -13.22 9.23 -7.21
CA GLU A 27 -13.74 10.54 -6.83
C GLU A 27 -12.70 11.35 -6.04
N GLY A 28 -11.95 10.70 -5.15
CA GLY A 28 -10.83 11.31 -4.44
C GLY A 28 -9.73 11.80 -5.38
N LEU A 29 -9.38 11.01 -6.40
CA LEU A 29 -8.39 11.37 -7.41
C LEU A 29 -8.80 12.60 -8.21
N GLU A 30 -10.04 12.65 -8.69
CA GLU A 30 -10.58 13.82 -9.42
C GLU A 30 -10.54 15.09 -8.57
N ARG A 31 -10.90 14.98 -7.29
CA ARG A 31 -10.85 16.11 -6.35
C ARG A 31 -9.43 16.60 -6.11
N ALA A 32 -8.49 15.69 -5.86
CA ALA A 32 -7.11 16.02 -5.65
C ALA A 32 -6.49 16.69 -6.90
N ALA A 33 -6.83 16.21 -8.09
CA ALA A 33 -6.43 16.82 -9.36
C ALA A 33 -6.94 18.26 -9.50
N ARG A 34 -8.23 18.50 -9.24
CA ARG A 34 -8.83 19.85 -9.30
C ARG A 34 -8.23 20.81 -8.27
N ALA A 35 -7.84 20.28 -7.11
CA ALA A 35 -7.25 21.08 -6.03
C ALA A 35 -5.73 21.30 -6.16
N GLY A 36 -5.07 20.64 -7.11
CA GLY A 36 -3.59 20.61 -7.18
C GLY A 36 -2.94 19.93 -5.97
N ASP A 37 -3.69 19.09 -5.24
CA ASP A 37 -3.22 18.39 -4.04
C ASP A 37 -2.38 17.17 -4.43
N ARG A 38 -1.07 17.33 -4.44
CA ARG A 38 -0.13 16.29 -4.84
C ARG A 38 -0.16 15.07 -3.92
N SER A 39 -0.27 15.27 -2.60
CA SER A 39 -0.31 14.14 -1.66
C SER A 39 -1.62 13.39 -1.77
N GLY A 40 -2.74 14.09 -1.98
CA GLY A 40 -4.03 13.49 -2.28
C GLY A 40 -4.02 12.68 -3.57
N LEU A 41 -3.36 13.17 -4.62
CA LEU A 41 -3.18 12.44 -5.89
C LEU A 41 -2.41 11.14 -5.69
N VAL A 42 -1.23 11.20 -5.06
CA VAL A 42 -0.39 10.03 -4.80
C VAL A 42 -1.14 8.97 -3.99
N TRP A 43 -1.87 9.39 -2.96
CA TRP A 43 -2.61 8.50 -2.09
C TRP A 43 -3.83 7.85 -2.78
N ALA A 44 -4.65 8.64 -3.48
CA ALA A 44 -5.84 8.12 -4.15
C ALA A 44 -5.46 7.17 -5.29
N SER A 45 -4.41 7.50 -6.05
CA SER A 45 -3.83 6.64 -7.08
C SER A 45 -3.36 5.29 -6.53
N TYR A 46 -2.62 5.31 -5.43
CA TYR A 46 -2.11 4.08 -4.81
C TYR A 46 -3.23 3.15 -4.34
N ASN A 47 -4.22 3.67 -3.62
CA ASN A 47 -5.32 2.85 -3.11
C ASN A 47 -6.25 2.37 -4.23
N LEU A 48 -6.49 3.20 -5.26
CA LEU A 48 -7.21 2.75 -6.44
C LEU A 48 -6.48 1.58 -7.14
N GLY A 49 -5.15 1.68 -7.28
CA GLY A 49 -4.34 0.59 -7.81
C GLY A 49 -4.44 -0.69 -6.98
N ARG A 50 -4.43 -0.58 -5.63
CA ARG A 50 -4.64 -1.73 -4.73
C ARG A 50 -5.99 -2.41 -4.92
N VAL A 51 -7.05 -1.62 -5.00
CA VAL A 51 -8.42 -2.14 -5.19
C VAL A 51 -8.54 -2.83 -6.55
N LEU A 52 -8.03 -2.21 -7.62
CA LEU A 52 -8.07 -2.81 -8.96
C LEU A 52 -7.25 -4.09 -9.04
N ASP A 53 -6.08 -4.14 -8.40
CA ASP A 53 -5.29 -5.37 -8.26
C ASP A 53 -6.07 -6.47 -7.52
N ALA A 54 -6.76 -6.13 -6.42
CA ALA A 54 -7.58 -7.08 -5.68
C ALA A 54 -8.78 -7.60 -6.48
N ARG A 55 -9.29 -6.82 -7.44
CA ARG A 55 -10.38 -7.20 -8.36
C ARG A 55 -9.93 -7.97 -9.60
N GLY A 56 -8.62 -8.14 -9.81
CA GLY A 56 -8.09 -8.78 -11.01
C GLY A 56 -7.99 -7.86 -12.24
N ALA A 57 -8.27 -6.56 -12.09
CA ALA A 57 -8.18 -5.55 -13.15
C ALA A 57 -6.75 -4.95 -13.22
N HIS A 58 -5.78 -5.81 -13.49
CA HIS A 58 -4.35 -5.52 -13.33
C HIS A 58 -3.77 -4.49 -14.31
N ASP A 59 -4.33 -4.38 -15.51
CA ASP A 59 -3.87 -3.41 -16.52
C ASP A 59 -4.24 -1.98 -16.13
N ASP A 60 -5.43 -1.78 -15.55
CA ASP A 60 -5.90 -0.49 -15.06
C ASP A 60 -5.10 0.00 -13.84
N ALA A 61 -4.66 -0.92 -12.97
CA ALA A 61 -3.83 -0.61 -11.80
C ALA A 61 -2.44 -0.04 -12.19
N SER A 62 -1.86 -0.55 -13.29
CA SER A 62 -0.51 -0.16 -13.75
C SER A 62 -0.42 1.32 -14.17
N GLY A 63 -1.51 1.86 -14.74
CA GLY A 63 -1.57 3.26 -15.16
C GLY A 63 -1.79 4.25 -14.01
N LEU A 64 -2.20 3.76 -12.85
CA LEU A 64 -2.58 4.60 -11.71
C LEU A 64 -1.47 4.80 -10.71
N PHE A 65 -0.53 3.86 -10.58
CA PHE A 65 0.69 4.08 -9.82
C PHE A 65 1.51 5.15 -10.55
N PRO A 66 1.49 6.42 -10.09
CA PRO A 66 2.36 7.40 -10.70
C PRO A 66 3.75 6.95 -10.29
N VAL A 67 4.50 6.40 -11.24
CA VAL A 67 5.94 6.33 -11.11
C VAL A 67 6.43 7.65 -11.70
N PRO A 68 6.55 8.75 -10.93
CA PRO A 68 7.58 9.68 -11.29
C PRO A 68 8.86 8.87 -11.33
N ASN A 69 9.58 8.96 -12.45
CA ASN A 69 10.91 8.39 -12.64
C ASN A 69 11.84 8.96 -11.57
N HIS A 70 11.74 8.48 -10.34
CA HIS A 70 12.70 8.66 -9.29
C HIS A 70 13.50 7.37 -9.27
N GLU A 71 14.46 7.28 -10.20
CA GLU A 71 15.67 6.58 -9.83
C GLU A 71 16.26 7.26 -8.58
N PRO A 72 16.92 6.50 -7.67
CA PRO A 72 17.69 7.11 -6.60
C PRO A 72 18.63 8.16 -7.24
N ALA A 73 18.50 9.41 -6.81
CA ALA A 73 19.15 10.53 -7.46
C ALA A 73 20.68 10.43 -7.38
N GLU A 74 21.30 9.93 -8.44
CA GLU A 74 22.65 10.36 -8.85
C GLU A 74 22.58 11.31 -10.06
N THR A 75 21.44 11.39 -10.75
CA THR A 75 21.27 12.21 -11.98
C THR A 75 19.92 12.94 -12.06
N ALA A 76 19.38 13.41 -10.93
CA ALA A 76 18.19 14.26 -10.96
C ALA A 76 18.51 15.68 -11.47
N LEU A 77 17.75 16.15 -12.47
CA LEU A 77 17.86 17.48 -13.06
C LEU A 77 17.65 18.60 -12.01
N PRO A 78 18.24 19.80 -12.19
CA PRO A 78 18.45 20.78 -11.10
C PRO A 78 17.21 21.52 -10.55
N ASN A 79 15.97 21.21 -10.98
CA ASN A 79 14.79 22.06 -10.71
C ASN A 79 13.62 21.35 -10.01
N HIS A 80 13.84 20.27 -9.26
CA HIS A 80 12.79 19.63 -8.44
C HIS A 80 13.05 19.87 -6.93
N GLU A 81 12.66 21.06 -6.44
CA GLU A 81 12.94 21.54 -5.07
C GLU A 81 11.96 21.07 -3.96
N ALA A 82 11.18 20.00 -4.15
CA ALA A 82 10.40 19.44 -3.04
C ALA A 82 11.07 18.16 -2.53
N ALA A 83 11.69 18.26 -1.35
CA ALA A 83 12.22 17.10 -0.64
C ALA A 83 11.10 16.05 -0.43
N GLU A 84 11.39 14.79 -0.72
CA GLU A 84 10.49 13.65 -0.50
C GLU A 84 9.96 13.69 0.95
N THR A 85 8.64 13.77 1.15
CA THR A 85 8.08 13.59 2.48
C THR A 85 8.13 12.10 2.85
N ALA A 86 8.18 11.78 4.15
CA ALA A 86 8.12 10.38 4.61
C ALA A 86 6.88 9.65 4.09
N PHE A 87 5.76 10.35 3.92
CA PHE A 87 4.52 9.85 3.32
C PHE A 87 4.71 9.47 1.85
N ASP A 88 5.23 10.39 1.03
CA ASP A 88 5.46 10.17 -0.40
C ASP A 88 6.42 8.99 -0.62
N GLY A 89 7.43 8.86 0.25
CA GLY A 89 8.42 7.80 0.16
C GLY A 89 7.91 6.41 0.53
N VAL A 90 6.93 6.27 1.42
CA VAL A 90 6.28 4.99 1.71
C VAL A 90 5.37 4.60 0.55
N VAL A 91 4.46 5.50 0.16
CA VAL A 91 3.41 5.22 -0.83
C VAL A 91 4.00 4.91 -2.22
N TRP A 92 5.02 5.65 -2.66
CA TRP A 92 5.68 5.37 -3.94
C TRP A 92 6.39 4.00 -3.95
N ARG A 93 7.08 3.63 -2.86
CA ARG A 93 7.76 2.33 -2.77
C ARG A 93 6.76 1.19 -2.78
N SER A 94 5.69 1.32 -2.01
CA SER A 94 4.56 0.41 -1.97
C SER A 94 3.95 0.17 -3.36
N ALA A 95 3.61 1.25 -4.07
CA ALA A 95 3.11 1.22 -5.44
C ALA A 95 4.10 0.53 -6.41
N ARG A 96 5.37 0.93 -6.38
CA ARG A 96 6.41 0.37 -7.24
C ARG A 96 6.67 -1.11 -6.96
N ALA A 97 6.60 -1.51 -5.69
CA ALA A 97 6.80 -2.89 -5.29
C ALA A 97 5.70 -3.80 -5.85
N ARG A 98 4.43 -3.38 -5.80
CA ARG A 98 3.31 -4.11 -6.42
C ARG A 98 3.44 -4.24 -7.93
N GLU A 99 3.80 -3.16 -8.62
CA GLU A 99 4.08 -3.18 -10.06
C GLU A 99 5.20 -4.18 -10.42
N LEU A 100 6.31 -4.14 -9.69
CA LEU A 100 7.43 -5.06 -9.91
C LEU A 100 7.04 -6.52 -9.64
N ALA A 101 6.22 -6.76 -8.61
CA ALA A 101 5.72 -8.10 -8.31
C ALA A 101 4.87 -8.63 -9.47
N ARG A 102 3.99 -7.81 -10.04
CA ARG A 102 3.19 -8.18 -11.22
C ARG A 102 4.05 -8.48 -12.45
N ARG A 103 5.15 -7.75 -12.64
CA ARG A 103 6.12 -8.02 -13.72
C ARG A 103 7.02 -9.23 -13.46
N GLY A 104 6.81 -9.96 -12.36
CA GLY A 104 7.65 -11.09 -11.96
C GLY A 104 9.05 -10.68 -11.46
N ARG A 105 9.31 -9.38 -11.25
CA ARG A 105 10.55 -8.87 -10.66
C ARG A 105 10.47 -8.94 -9.13
N ILE A 106 10.33 -10.16 -8.64
CA ILE A 106 9.96 -10.48 -7.25
C ILE A 106 10.99 -9.97 -6.23
N ASP A 107 12.28 -10.17 -6.46
CA ASP A 107 13.31 -9.77 -5.48
C ASP A 107 13.36 -8.26 -5.27
N GLU A 108 13.19 -7.49 -6.35
CA GLU A 108 13.14 -6.03 -6.28
C GLU A 108 11.85 -5.53 -5.65
N ALA A 109 10.72 -6.20 -5.91
CA ALA A 109 9.47 -5.93 -5.24
C ALA A 109 9.59 -6.13 -3.72
N VAL A 110 10.17 -7.26 -3.29
CA VAL A 110 10.40 -7.55 -1.87
C VAL A 110 11.31 -6.50 -1.24
N ARG A 111 12.40 -6.11 -1.91
CA ARG A 111 13.30 -5.06 -1.40
C ARG A 111 12.55 -3.74 -1.17
N LEU A 112 11.79 -3.27 -2.16
CA LEU A 112 11.06 -2.00 -2.04
C LEU A 112 9.95 -2.05 -0.99
N ALA A 113 9.25 -3.19 -0.86
CA ALA A 113 8.23 -3.36 0.16
C ALA A 113 8.83 -3.30 1.58
N ARG A 114 10.00 -3.92 1.80
CA ARG A 114 10.73 -3.82 3.07
C ARG A 114 11.17 -2.38 3.37
N GLU A 115 11.64 -1.66 2.36
CA GLU A 115 11.97 -0.24 2.53
C GLU A 115 10.76 0.62 2.88
N ALA A 116 9.58 0.33 2.31
CA ALA A 116 8.34 1.00 2.66
C ALA A 116 7.99 0.77 4.14
N VAL A 117 8.09 -0.47 4.62
CA VAL A 117 7.88 -0.82 6.05
C VAL A 117 8.85 -0.06 6.94
N MET A 118 10.17 -0.12 6.68
CA MET A 118 11.18 0.58 7.48
C MET A 118 10.94 2.09 7.56
N ARG A 119 10.50 2.71 6.46
CA ARG A 119 10.18 4.15 6.47
C ARG A 119 8.92 4.47 7.26
N SER A 120 7.91 3.58 7.20
CA SER A 120 6.67 3.75 7.96
C SER A 120 6.88 3.60 9.49
N GLU A 121 7.85 2.78 9.91
CA GLU A 121 8.23 2.59 11.31
C GLU A 121 8.75 3.89 11.94
N GLY A 122 9.39 4.77 11.18
CA GLY A 122 9.82 6.08 11.67
C GLY A 122 8.66 7.07 11.89
N SER A 123 7.43 6.73 11.50
CA SER A 123 6.27 7.62 11.57
C SER A 123 5.25 7.22 12.64
N ASP A 124 4.60 8.21 13.25
CA ASP A 124 3.43 8.03 14.12
C ASP A 124 2.13 7.73 13.33
N ASN A 125 2.23 7.65 12.00
CA ASN A 125 1.10 7.42 11.13
C ASN A 125 0.80 5.92 11.04
N LEU A 126 -0.08 5.44 11.94
CA LEU A 126 -0.47 4.03 12.03
C LEU A 126 -1.10 3.50 10.72
N ARG A 127 -1.73 4.37 9.92
CA ARG A 127 -2.28 3.99 8.62
C ARG A 127 -1.18 3.63 7.62
N LEU A 128 -0.14 4.47 7.50
CA LEU A 128 1.01 4.17 6.63
C LEU A 128 1.72 2.88 7.02
N ARG A 129 1.80 2.61 8.33
CA ARG A 129 2.35 1.35 8.84
C ARG A 129 1.53 0.15 8.39
N CYS A 130 0.19 0.21 8.51
CA CYS A 130 -0.67 -0.85 7.99
C CYS A 130 -0.48 -1.05 6.48
N GLU A 131 -0.50 0.04 5.70
CA GLU A 131 -0.34 0.00 4.24
C GLU A 131 0.96 -0.69 3.81
N GLY A 132 2.11 -0.29 4.39
CA GLY A 132 3.41 -0.89 4.06
C GLY A 132 3.50 -2.37 4.44
N LEU A 133 2.96 -2.75 5.62
CA LEU A 133 2.95 -4.13 6.08
C LEU A 133 2.07 -5.03 5.19
N GLU A 134 0.88 -4.55 4.81
CA GLU A 134 -0.02 -5.27 3.89
C GLU A 134 0.61 -5.53 2.54
N ASP A 135 1.30 -4.53 1.99
CA ASP A 135 1.99 -4.67 0.71
C ASP A 135 3.11 -5.70 0.78
N LEU A 136 3.92 -5.67 1.85
CA LEU A 136 4.95 -6.68 2.08
C LEU A 136 4.35 -8.09 2.16
N VAL A 137 3.24 -8.26 2.88
CA VAL A 137 2.53 -9.54 2.97
C VAL A 137 2.01 -9.98 1.60
N HIS A 138 1.37 -9.07 0.86
CA HIS A 138 0.85 -9.35 -0.49
C HIS A 138 1.98 -9.81 -1.43
N ILE A 139 3.09 -9.09 -1.45
CA ILE A 139 4.23 -9.37 -2.32
C ILE A 139 4.91 -10.69 -1.93
N MET A 140 5.11 -10.97 -0.64
CA MET A 140 5.68 -12.23 -0.18
C MET A 140 4.83 -13.44 -0.56
N ARG A 141 3.49 -13.29 -0.52
CA ARG A 141 2.58 -14.35 -1.00
C ARG A 141 2.69 -14.53 -2.51
N ALA A 142 2.71 -13.44 -3.29
CA ALA A 142 2.90 -13.50 -4.74
C ALA A 142 4.26 -14.09 -5.14
N ALA A 143 5.28 -13.89 -4.29
CA ALA A 143 6.62 -14.47 -4.44
C ALA A 143 6.69 -15.98 -4.16
N GLY A 144 5.60 -16.61 -3.70
CA GLY A 144 5.63 -18.00 -3.24
C GLY A 144 6.40 -18.20 -1.93
N ARG A 145 6.63 -17.12 -1.17
CA ARG A 145 7.39 -17.10 0.10
C ARG A 145 6.51 -16.64 1.27
N PRO A 146 5.30 -17.21 1.46
CA PRO A 146 4.35 -16.69 2.43
C PRO A 146 4.81 -16.83 3.89
N SER A 147 5.63 -17.82 4.22
CA SER A 147 6.19 -17.99 5.59
C SER A 147 7.08 -16.81 6.00
N GLU A 148 7.77 -16.17 5.06
CA GLU A 148 8.59 -14.98 5.34
C GLU A 148 7.76 -13.73 5.62
N ALA A 149 6.45 -13.77 5.37
CA ALA A 149 5.53 -12.69 5.70
C ALA A 149 5.07 -12.72 7.17
N ILE A 150 5.36 -13.79 7.92
CA ILE A 150 4.89 -13.98 9.29
C ILE A 150 5.23 -12.79 10.21
N PRO A 151 6.48 -12.28 10.26
CA PRO A 151 6.79 -11.12 11.11
C PRO A 151 5.98 -9.88 10.73
N ALA A 152 5.80 -9.62 9.44
CA ALA A 152 5.01 -8.50 8.95
C ALA A 152 3.52 -8.63 9.34
N LEU A 153 2.97 -9.85 9.33
CA LEU A 153 1.61 -10.12 9.79
C LEU A 153 1.44 -9.93 11.30
N GLU A 154 2.42 -10.36 12.09
CA GLU A 154 2.42 -10.14 13.55
C GLU A 154 2.40 -8.64 13.86
N ASP A 155 3.21 -7.86 13.15
CA ASP A 155 3.26 -6.41 13.27
C ASP A 155 1.95 -5.76 12.83
N LEU A 156 1.38 -6.22 11.71
CA LEU A 156 0.11 -5.71 11.19
C LEU A 156 -1.04 -5.90 12.18
N VAL A 157 -1.12 -7.08 12.83
CA VAL A 157 -2.10 -7.35 13.89
C VAL A 157 -1.95 -6.33 15.01
N ARG A 158 -0.72 -6.12 15.53
CA ARG A 158 -0.47 -5.18 16.63
C ARG A 158 -0.84 -3.74 16.25
N VAL A 159 -0.49 -3.30 15.05
CA VAL A 159 -0.79 -1.94 14.57
C VAL A 159 -2.30 -1.73 14.42
N ARG A 160 -3.03 -2.70 13.85
CA ARG A 160 -4.49 -2.63 13.68
C ARG A 160 -5.24 -2.64 15.02
N GLU A 161 -4.77 -3.42 16.00
CA GLU A 161 -5.32 -3.38 17.35
C GLU A 161 -5.12 -2.01 18.01
N ARG A 162 -3.92 -1.45 17.91
CA ARG A 162 -3.61 -0.11 18.44
C ARG A 162 -4.43 0.99 17.73
N LYS A 163 -4.68 0.85 16.43
CA LYS A 163 -5.51 1.77 15.64
C LYS A 163 -7.01 1.67 15.99
N GLY A 164 -7.44 0.56 16.59
CA GLY A 164 -8.85 0.32 16.94
C GLY A 164 -9.65 -0.37 15.84
N GLU A 165 -9.03 -1.24 15.04
CA GLU A 165 -9.64 -1.97 13.92
C GLU A 165 -9.78 -3.48 14.21
N PRO A 166 -10.65 -3.89 15.14
CA PRO A 166 -10.70 -5.27 15.63
C PRO A 166 -11.08 -6.29 14.54
N VAL A 167 -11.97 -5.91 13.61
CA VAL A 167 -12.39 -6.78 12.51
C VAL A 167 -11.21 -7.10 11.59
N ALA A 168 -10.43 -6.08 11.22
CA ALA A 168 -9.30 -6.27 10.33
C ALA A 168 -8.10 -6.91 11.03
N ALA A 169 -7.90 -6.65 12.33
CA ALA A 169 -6.94 -7.39 13.14
C ALA A 169 -7.28 -8.88 13.19
N ALA A 170 -8.56 -9.24 13.32
CA ALA A 170 -9.00 -10.64 13.29
C ALA A 170 -8.76 -11.30 11.93
N LYS A 171 -9.03 -10.59 10.82
CA LYS A 171 -8.69 -11.07 9.46
C LYS A 171 -7.19 -11.34 9.31
N ALA A 172 -6.33 -10.41 9.75
CA ALA A 172 -4.88 -10.57 9.71
C ALA A 172 -4.38 -11.73 10.59
N ARG A 173 -4.98 -11.92 11.77
CA ARG A 173 -4.67 -13.04 12.67
C ARG A 173 -5.04 -14.39 12.05
N SER A 174 -6.21 -14.49 11.42
CA SER A 174 -6.61 -15.73 10.74
C SER A 174 -5.62 -16.14 9.65
N LEU A 175 -5.13 -15.17 8.86
CA LEU A 175 -4.08 -15.43 7.88
C LEU A 175 -2.76 -15.83 8.55
N LEU A 176 -2.36 -15.15 9.62
CA LEU A 176 -1.15 -15.51 10.39
C LEU A 176 -1.19 -16.95 10.89
N ASP A 177 -2.32 -17.38 11.45
CA ASP A 177 -2.49 -18.74 11.97
C ASP A 177 -2.40 -19.78 10.83
N GLN A 178 -3.05 -19.53 9.69
CA GLN A 178 -2.96 -20.39 8.51
C GLN A 178 -1.51 -20.58 8.02
N LEU A 179 -0.74 -19.49 7.98
CA LEU A 179 0.65 -19.53 7.52
C LEU A 179 1.56 -20.25 8.53
N LYS A 180 1.33 -20.06 9.84
CA LYS A 180 2.06 -20.78 10.88
C LYS A 180 1.78 -22.27 10.85
N THR A 181 0.53 -22.68 10.67
CA THR A 181 0.17 -24.11 10.53
C THR A 181 0.83 -24.73 9.30
N THR A 182 0.82 -24.03 8.17
CA THR A 182 1.41 -24.53 6.91
C THR A 182 2.94 -24.59 6.97
N ALA A 183 3.60 -23.72 7.74
CA ALA A 183 5.05 -23.73 7.90
C ALA A 183 5.55 -24.84 8.84
N VAL A 184 4.68 -25.39 9.68
CA VAL A 184 4.99 -26.48 10.63
C VAL A 184 4.67 -27.87 10.04
N ALA A 185 3.84 -27.93 9.00
CA ALA A 185 3.49 -29.15 8.28
C ALA A 185 4.55 -29.53 7.23
#